data_AF-A0A7D4TMQ7-F1
#
_entry.id   AF-A0A7D4TMQ7-F1
#
_cell.length_a   1.000
_cell.length_b   1.000
_cell.length_c   1.000
_cell.angle_alpha   90.00
_cell.angle_beta   90.00
_cell.angle_gamma   90.00
#
_symmetry.space_group_name_H-M   'P 1'
#
loop_
_entity.id
_entity.type
_entity.pdbx_description
1 polymer ?
#
loop_
_entity_poly.entity_id
_entity_poly.type
_entity_poly.pdbx_seq_one_letter_code
_entity_poly.pdbx_strand_id
1 'polypeptide(L)'
;MMSQELKVTAKQETDKPKHKGGRPKSRVRRETHVKVRLTATEHFMIGTKAREAGMRVSDWVRAAAKSARVVARLKPEDLQLMRMLSGLANNLNQLTKLAHRDGILSIARKADSTLTEIFDALKYFNSHDRQDT
;
A
#
# COMPACT_ATOMS: atom_id res chain seq x y z
N MET A 1 61.56 56.42 30.98
CA MET A 1 60.59 56.55 29.87
C MET A 1 61.23 55.97 28.60
N MET A 2 60.42 55.28 27.78
CA MET A 2 60.72 54.75 26.44
C MET A 2 61.45 53.39 26.46
N SER A 3 60.77 52.23 26.44
CA SER A 3 59.96 51.59 25.38
C SER A 3 60.79 51.12 24.18
N GLN A 4 60.83 49.79 23.97
CA GLN A 4 60.87 49.02 22.70
C GLN A 4 61.39 47.60 23.01
N GLU A 5 60.91 46.47 22.49
CA GLU A 5 59.70 46.06 21.78
C GLU A 5 59.67 44.52 21.92
N LEU A 6 58.56 43.92 22.34
CA LEU A 6 58.41 42.47 22.52
C LEU A 6 58.19 41.79 21.15
N LYS A 7 59.11 40.91 20.75
CA LYS A 7 58.92 39.98 19.62
C LYS A 7 57.78 39.01 19.92
N VAL A 8 56.63 39.23 19.29
CA VAL A 8 55.51 38.27 19.28
C VAL A 8 55.76 37.24 18.18
N THR A 9 56.18 36.03 18.57
CA THR A 9 56.21 34.87 17.69
C THR A 9 54.79 34.36 17.48
N ALA A 10 54.21 34.66 16.31
CA ALA A 10 52.94 34.12 15.89
C ALA A 10 53.02 32.59 15.75
N LYS A 11 52.36 31.87 16.67
CA LYS A 11 52.07 30.44 16.49
C LYS A 11 50.99 30.32 15.41
N GLN A 12 51.32 29.69 14.29
CA GLN A 12 50.34 29.26 13.30
C GLN A 12 49.49 28.14 13.93
N GLU A 13 48.25 28.46 14.30
CA GLU A 13 47.24 27.47 14.63
C GLU A 13 46.81 26.78 13.34
N THR A 14 47.32 25.57 13.11
CA THR A 14 46.76 24.70 12.09
C THR A 14 45.39 24.22 12.55
N ASP A 15 44.32 24.82 12.02
CA ASP A 15 42.94 24.38 12.18
C ASP A 15 42.72 23.05 11.46
N LYS A 16 43.19 21.96 12.08
CA LYS A 16 42.79 20.61 11.71
C LYS A 16 41.64 20.21 12.65
N PRO A 17 40.43 19.93 12.14
CA PRO A 17 39.31 19.57 13.00
C PRO A 17 39.68 18.31 13.79
N LYS A 18 39.74 18.46 15.12
CA LYS A 18 39.96 17.34 16.03
C LYS A 18 38.90 16.27 15.76
N HIS A 19 39.31 15.13 15.23
CA HIS A 19 38.44 13.96 15.16
C HIS A 19 37.99 13.62 16.58
N LYS A 20 36.73 13.92 16.91
CA LYS A 20 36.09 13.38 18.11
C LYS A 20 36.00 11.88 17.87
N GLY A 21 36.98 11.13 18.38
CA GLY A 21 37.00 9.68 18.31
C GLY A 21 35.64 9.10 18.72
N GLY A 22 35.24 8.04 18.03
CA GLY A 22 33.94 7.39 18.23
C GLY A 22 33.44 6.71 16.96
N ARG A 23 32.45 5.84 17.10
CA ARG A 23 31.78 5.22 15.96
C ARG A 23 31.10 6.32 15.12
N PRO A 24 31.32 6.38 13.80
CA PRO A 24 30.64 7.31 12.91
C PRO A 24 29.12 7.24 13.09
N LYS A 25 28.46 8.41 13.05
CA LYS A 25 26.99 8.47 13.12
C LYS A 25 26.39 7.72 11.92
N SER A 26 25.46 6.80 12.19
CA SER A 26 24.74 6.08 11.13
C SER A 26 23.95 7.08 10.28
N ARG A 27 24.08 6.97 8.94
CA ARG A 27 23.36 7.80 7.97
C ARG A 27 21.85 7.73 8.13
N VAL A 28 21.34 6.55 8.49
CA VAL A 28 19.91 6.33 8.79
C VAL A 28 19.78 6.03 10.27
N ARG A 29 19.11 6.93 11.00
CA ARG A 29 18.77 6.72 12.40
C ARG A 29 17.42 6.00 12.47
N ARG A 30 17.31 5.04 13.38
CA ARG A 30 16.07 4.31 13.68
C ARG A 30 15.58 4.80 15.03
N GLU A 31 14.55 5.63 15.02
CA GLU A 31 14.09 6.37 16.20
C GLU A 31 12.87 5.71 16.86
N THR A 32 12.08 4.96 16.09
CA THR A 32 10.90 4.26 16.57
C THR A 32 11.16 2.76 16.73
N HIS A 33 10.42 2.13 17.63
CA HIS A 33 10.50 0.69 17.88
C HIS A 33 9.11 0.09 18.05
N VAL A 34 8.95 -1.15 17.61
CA VAL A 34 7.75 -1.97 17.82
C VAL A 34 8.13 -3.11 18.76
N LYS A 35 7.41 -3.27 19.88
CA LYS A 35 7.61 -4.39 20.81
C LYS A 35 6.56 -5.47 20.52
N VAL A 36 7.02 -6.70 20.34
CA VAL A 36 6.18 -7.88 20.20
C VAL A 36 6.59 -8.86 21.29
N ARG A 37 5.62 -9.39 22.04
CA ARG A 37 5.87 -10.49 22.97
C ARG A 37 5.78 -11.80 22.20
N LEU A 38 6.77 -12.66 22.39
CA LEU A 38 6.87 -13.96 21.73
C LEU A 38 6.80 -15.05 22.80
N THR A 39 6.20 -16.16 22.43
CA THR A 39 6.36 -17.42 23.14
C THR A 39 7.79 -17.95 22.97
N ALA A 40 8.19 -18.90 23.82
CA ALA A 40 9.52 -19.51 23.73
C ALA A 40 9.75 -20.20 22.37
N THR A 41 8.72 -20.86 21.83
CA THR A 41 8.77 -21.56 20.54
C THR A 41 8.91 -20.60 19.37
N GLU A 42 8.15 -19.49 19.37
CA GLU A 42 8.28 -18.44 18.34
C GLU A 42 9.66 -17.81 18.36
N HIS A 43 10.18 -17.49 19.55
CA HIS A 43 11.51 -16.91 19.68
C HIS A 43 12.60 -17.86 19.16
N PHE A 44 12.52 -19.15 19.51
CA PHE A 44 13.44 -20.17 19.01
C PHE A 44 13.38 -20.29 17.49
N MET A 45 12.18 -20.39 16.92
CA MET A 45 11.99 -20.52 15.47
C MET A 45 12.57 -19.32 14.71
N ILE A 46 12.30 -18.09 15.18
CA ILE A 46 12.83 -16.87 14.56
C ILE A 46 14.36 -16.84 14.71
N GLY A 47 14.89 -17.22 15.87
CA GLY A 47 16.33 -17.33 16.12
C GLY A 47 17.03 -18.26 15.15
N THR A 48 16.47 -19.46 14.93
CA THR A 48 17.00 -20.44 13.99
C THR A 48 17.00 -19.90 12.56
N LYS A 49 15.89 -19.30 12.10
CA LYS A 49 15.80 -18.70 10.76
C LYS A 49 16.78 -17.55 10.56
N ALA A 50 16.98 -16.71 11.57
CA ALA A 50 17.95 -15.62 11.52
C ALA A 50 19.38 -16.14 11.43
N ARG A 51 19.70 -17.20 12.19
CA ARG A 51 21.00 -17.88 12.16
C ARG A 51 21.29 -18.50 10.80
N GLU A 52 20.31 -19.21 10.22
CA GLU A 52 20.42 -19.80 8.88
C GLU A 52 20.64 -18.73 7.80
N ALA A 53 20.00 -17.57 7.95
CA ALA A 53 20.17 -16.43 7.07
C ALA A 53 21.44 -15.60 7.37
N GLY A 54 22.28 -16.00 8.32
CA GLY A 54 23.54 -15.33 8.66
C GLY A 54 23.37 -13.91 9.22
N MET A 55 22.23 -13.60 9.83
CA MET A 55 21.90 -12.25 10.30
C MET A 55 21.36 -12.22 11.73
N ARG A 56 21.30 -11.03 12.34
CA ARG A 56 20.71 -10.85 13.67
C ARG A 56 19.20 -11.02 13.61
N VAL A 57 18.61 -11.54 14.68
CA VAL A 57 17.15 -11.71 14.84
C VAL A 57 16.37 -10.44 14.49
N SER A 58 16.83 -9.27 14.95
CA SER A 58 16.17 -7.99 14.67
C SER A 58 16.27 -7.55 13.21
N ASP A 59 17.32 -7.94 12.50
CA ASP A 59 17.47 -7.68 11.08
C ASP A 59 16.61 -8.62 10.25
N TRP A 60 16.55 -9.90 10.66
CA TRP A 60 15.69 -10.91 10.06
C TRP A 60 14.21 -10.53 10.19
N VAL A 61 13.74 -10.20 11.39
CA VAL A 61 12.34 -9.77 11.61
C VAL A 61 12.01 -8.54 10.77
N ARG A 62 12.96 -7.60 10.62
CA ARG A 62 12.76 -6.41 9.80
C ARG A 62 12.65 -6.74 8.32
N ALA A 63 13.54 -7.61 7.81
CA ALA A 63 13.49 -8.06 6.42
C ALA A 63 12.17 -8.79 6.15
N ALA A 64 11.81 -9.73 7.03
CA ALA A 64 10.56 -10.49 6.94
C ALA A 64 9.32 -9.58 6.97
N ALA A 65 9.27 -8.60 7.88
CA ALA A 65 8.15 -7.67 7.98
C ALA A 65 8.03 -6.76 6.75
N LYS A 66 9.15 -6.40 6.10
CA LYS A 66 9.16 -5.61 4.86
C LYS A 66 8.75 -6.44 3.64
N SER A 67 9.12 -7.72 3.60
CA SER A 67 8.78 -8.63 2.51
C SER A 67 7.40 -9.29 2.67
N ALA A 68 6.80 -9.19 3.86
CA ALA A 68 5.50 -9.78 4.14
C ALA A 68 4.45 -9.17 3.21
N ARG A 69 3.84 -10.00 2.36
CA ARG A 69 2.68 -9.61 1.58
C ARG A 69 1.47 -9.56 2.50
N VAL A 70 1.14 -8.37 2.98
CA VAL A 70 -0.11 -8.13 3.72
C VAL A 70 -1.23 -8.00 2.70
N VAL A 71 -2.04 -9.05 2.56
CA VAL A 71 -3.29 -8.95 1.80
C VAL A 71 -4.27 -8.17 2.66
N ALA A 72 -4.47 -6.89 2.32
CA ALA A 72 -5.47 -6.07 2.98
C ALA A 72 -6.85 -6.72 2.81
N ARG A 73 -7.70 -6.61 3.84
CA ARG A 73 -9.10 -7.00 3.73
C ARG A 73 -9.75 -6.15 2.63
N LEU A 74 -10.57 -6.77 1.78
CA LEU A 74 -11.38 -6.07 0.78
C LEU A 74 -12.13 -4.93 1.44
N LYS A 75 -12.02 -3.72 0.87
CA LYS A 75 -12.74 -2.56 1.37
C LYS A 75 -14.25 -2.74 1.10
N PRO A 76 -15.13 -2.03 1.83
CA PRO A 76 -16.57 -2.09 1.57
C PRO A 76 -16.94 -1.85 0.10
N GLU A 77 -16.22 -0.95 -0.57
CA GLU A 77 -16.40 -0.62 -1.99
C GLU A 77 -16.05 -1.82 -2.89
N ASP A 78 -14.93 -2.50 -2.60
CA ASP A 78 -14.52 -3.69 -3.35
C ASP A 78 -15.54 -4.84 -3.17
N LEU A 79 -16.11 -4.98 -1.97
CA LEU A 79 -17.16 -5.96 -1.71
C LEU A 79 -18.45 -5.65 -2.48
N GLN A 80 -18.80 -4.37 -2.63
CA GLN A 80 -19.95 -3.95 -3.42
C GLN A 80 -19.74 -4.26 -4.91
N LEU A 81 -18.54 -4.02 -5.44
CA LEU A 81 -18.19 -4.39 -6.80
C LEU A 81 -18.27 -5.90 -7.02
N MET A 82 -17.77 -6.71 -6.09
CA MET A 82 -17.83 -8.17 -6.17
C MET A 82 -19.27 -8.71 -6.16
N ARG A 83 -20.16 -8.09 -5.37
CA ARG A 83 -21.60 -8.41 -5.37
C ARG A 83 -22.25 -8.04 -6.70
N MET A 84 -21.94 -6.88 -7.25
CA MET A 84 -22.44 -6.45 -8.55
C MET A 84 -21.98 -7.41 -9.67
N LEU A 85 -20.69 -7.76 -9.70
CA LEU A 85 -20.13 -8.72 -10.65
C LEU A 85 -20.81 -10.09 -10.55
N SER A 86 -21.09 -10.56 -9.33
CA SER A 86 -21.84 -11.80 -9.11
C SER A 86 -23.26 -11.71 -9.69
N GLY A 87 -23.93 -10.57 -9.50
CA GLY A 87 -25.24 -10.30 -10.10
C GLY A 87 -25.20 -10.33 -11.63
N LEU A 88 -24.22 -9.66 -12.23
CA LEU A 88 -24.03 -9.64 -13.69
C LEU A 88 -23.72 -11.02 -14.27
N ALA A 89 -22.85 -11.79 -13.61
CA ALA A 89 -22.54 -13.17 -14.03
C ALA A 89 -23.79 -14.06 -13.99
N ASN A 90 -24.64 -13.89 -12.98
CA ASN A 90 -25.90 -14.61 -12.89
C ASN A 90 -26.88 -14.19 -14.00
N ASN A 91 -26.99 -12.89 -14.27
CA ASN A 91 -27.81 -12.37 -15.37
C ASN A 91 -27.36 -12.95 -16.71
N LEU A 92 -26.04 -12.95 -16.97
CA LEU A 92 -25.47 -13.54 -18.18
C LEU A 92 -25.81 -15.03 -18.29
N ASN A 93 -25.67 -15.80 -17.19
CA ASN A 93 -25.99 -17.22 -17.19
C ASN A 93 -27.47 -17.49 -17.49
N GLN A 94 -28.37 -16.65 -17.00
CA GLN A 94 -29.80 -16.75 -17.31
C GLN A 94 -30.07 -16.47 -18.79
N LEU A 95 -29.46 -15.42 -19.36
CA LEU A 95 -29.58 -15.11 -20.78
C LEU A 95 -29.07 -16.26 -21.66
N THR A 96 -27.93 -16.88 -21.31
CA THR A 96 -27.39 -18.03 -22.04
C THR A 96 -28.33 -19.24 -21.98
N LYS A 97 -28.91 -19.55 -20.81
CA LYS A 97 -29.88 -20.65 -20.67
C LYS A 97 -31.15 -20.39 -21.48
N LEU A 98 -31.67 -19.17 -21.44
CA LEU A 98 -32.81 -18.78 -22.27
C LEU A 98 -32.46 -18.90 -23.75
N ALA A 99 -31.26 -18.48 -24.16
CA ALA A 99 -30.84 -18.50 -25.57
C ALA A 99 -30.70 -19.92 -26.12
N HIS A 100 -30.25 -20.84 -25.28
CA HIS A 100 -30.24 -22.26 -25.61
C HIS A 100 -31.66 -22.84 -25.77
N ARG A 101 -32.65 -22.34 -25.03
CA ARG A 101 -34.03 -22.82 -25.06
C ARG A 101 -34.87 -22.20 -26.19
N ASP A 102 -34.81 -20.89 -26.33
CA ASP A 102 -35.74 -20.09 -27.14
C ASP A 102 -35.07 -19.49 -28.41
N GLY A 103 -33.79 -19.77 -28.61
CA GLY A 103 -32.98 -19.26 -29.73
C GLY A 103 -32.47 -17.83 -29.52
N ILE A 104 -31.20 -17.60 -29.85
CA ILE A 104 -30.47 -16.32 -29.65
C ILE A 104 -31.20 -15.10 -30.25
N LEU A 105 -31.81 -15.26 -31.43
CA LEU A 105 -32.48 -14.17 -32.17
C LEU A 105 -33.74 -13.65 -31.47
N SER A 106 -34.44 -14.47 -30.69
CA SER A 106 -35.65 -14.05 -29.97
C SER A 106 -35.30 -13.24 -28.72
N ILE A 107 -34.18 -13.58 -28.06
CA ILE A 107 -33.70 -12.91 -26.85
C ILE A 107 -33.00 -11.62 -27.16
N ALA A 108 -32.19 -11.58 -28.23
CA ALA A 108 -31.55 -10.34 -28.68
C ALA A 108 -32.60 -9.25 -28.93
N ARG A 109 -33.71 -9.58 -29.61
CA ARG A 109 -34.82 -8.65 -29.84
C ARG A 109 -35.51 -8.20 -28.54
N LYS A 110 -35.75 -9.11 -27.60
CA LYS A 110 -36.36 -8.76 -26.30
C LYS A 110 -35.43 -7.85 -25.48
N ALA A 111 -34.14 -8.18 -25.41
CA ALA A 111 -33.15 -7.40 -24.69
C ALA A 111 -33.01 -5.98 -25.28
N ASP A 112 -33.00 -5.86 -26.62
CA ASP A 112 -32.93 -4.57 -27.32
C ASP A 112 -34.17 -3.69 -27.05
N SER A 113 -35.37 -4.28 -27.05
CA SER A 113 -36.61 -3.58 -26.66
C SER A 113 -36.55 -3.08 -25.22
N THR A 114 -36.17 -3.94 -24.27
CA THR A 114 -36.08 -3.56 -22.86
C THR A 114 -34.99 -2.52 -22.62
N LEU A 115 -33.85 -2.58 -23.31
CA LEU A 115 -32.80 -1.56 -23.23
C LEU A 115 -33.31 -0.21 -23.74
N THR A 116 -34.04 -0.20 -24.85
CA THR A 116 -34.64 1.02 -25.40
C THR A 116 -35.61 1.66 -24.40
N GLU A 117 -36.48 0.86 -23.77
CA GLU A 117 -37.39 1.34 -22.72
C GLU A 117 -36.65 1.92 -21.50
N ILE A 118 -35.58 1.27 -21.06
CA ILE A 118 -34.73 1.78 -19.97
C ILE A 118 -34.06 3.09 -20.38
N PHE A 119 -33.51 3.18 -21.60
CA PHE A 119 -32.87 4.41 -22.08
C PHE A 119 -33.86 5.57 -22.18
N ASP A 120 -35.07 5.32 -22.66
CA ASP A 120 -36.11 6.33 -22.74
C ASP A 120 -36.56 6.78 -21.34
N ALA A 121 -36.70 5.85 -20.39
CA ALA A 121 -36.98 6.18 -19.00
C ALA A 121 -35.86 7.02 -18.36
N LEU A 122 -34.60 6.63 -18.55
CA LEU A 122 -33.44 7.39 -18.05
C LEU A 122 -33.36 8.78 -18.69
N LYS A 123 -33.68 8.91 -19.98
CA LYS A 123 -33.76 10.19 -20.69
C LYS A 123 -34.90 11.06 -20.16
N TYR A 124 -36.04 10.45 -19.85
CA TYR A 124 -37.16 11.11 -19.18
C TYR A 124 -36.75 11.65 -17.81
N PHE A 125 -36.15 10.83 -16.93
CA PHE A 125 -35.68 11.30 -15.62
C PHE A 125 -34.63 12.42 -15.74
N ASN A 126 -33.63 12.27 -16.61
CA ASN A 126 -32.58 13.27 -16.81
C ASN A 126 -33.07 14.59 -17.44
N SER A 127 -34.23 14.59 -18.11
CA SER A 127 -34.84 15.82 -18.66
C SER A 127 -35.76 16.53 -17.66
N HIS A 128 -36.32 15.81 -16.68
CA HIS A 128 -37.21 16.36 -15.66
C HIS A 128 -36.47 16.84 -14.41
N ASP A 129 -35.35 16.22 -14.04
CA ASP A 129 -34.52 16.62 -12.87
C ASP A 129 -33.86 18.01 -13.00
N ARG A 130 -33.99 18.70 -14.15
CA ARG A 130 -33.46 20.06 -14.37
C ARG A 130 -34.50 21.18 -14.34
N GLN A 131 -35.80 20.89 -14.17
CA GLN A 131 -36.85 21.92 -14.22
C GLN A 131 -37.36 22.37 -12.84
N ASP A 132 -37.01 21.67 -11.76
CA ASP A 132 -37.45 21.97 -10.39
C ASP A 132 -36.33 22.58 -9.50
N THR A 133 -35.68 23.63 -9.98
CA THR A 133 -34.87 24.57 -9.17
C THR A 133 -35.11 26.00 -9.62
#